data_AF-A0A2K3QNF4-F1
#
_entry.id   AF-A0A2K3QNF4-F1
#
_cell.length_a   1.000
_cell.length_b   1.000
_cell.length_c   1.000
_cell.angle_alpha   90.00
_cell.angle_beta   90.00
_cell.angle_gamma   90.00
#
_symmetry.space_group_name_H-M   'P 1'
#
loop_
_entity.id
_entity.type
_entity.pdbx_description
1 polymer ?
#
loop_
_entity_poly.entity_id
_entity_poly.type
_entity_poly.pdbx_seq_one_letter_code
_entity_poly.pdbx_strand_id
1 'polypeptide(L)'
;MTWPDASVAGGATLLDGDEVEEHTRQVSATAKKITSAGETVLVEVEKEIRAPRGYSVLDRRSWIFRPEIDPDKVDADASEISRRPTVMVDIPTDDGSEFLLNQDRETRRVEGHLGAVVHGMLNLINLLNYWCDVPGGGSEEPSSISYRATFPVYAGENYNIRTEGTRESGAERIVDIVAEKNGTVLPKEQLRQLSIHEHQSQKLLSQFGAPVPRGRVIYTAKEARVAINELGPSCVIKAQVLGGGRTDGQFDNGLRSGVQVVKDADHGAAVASKMLGHRLHTRHSGHEGHAVNELYVVQSVKFDAKWYLAMTIDRENFGPAIVISKNGGSDIDIIAKEHPGSLFTFNFKLSEGITPDLVSSISSQLGLTPGEAENLQRVLEPMYNIFSQKDATSLEINPLAHSVDGSFTCLDANFTFDNSAARRQTDIFALRDQTQEEPDEVEAERHGLLYVKMDGNIGIVVNGAGLAMATNDAIGFEGGISSNFLDAGGKATKETMQQAFGIITRDQRVKSILVNIYGGLTRCDMIAESIIGASKELGIRVPMVVRLQGTNSAKGLKLLEEANLGLHVESDFGRAARRVVELVNSA
;
A
#
# COMPACT_ATOMS: atom_id res chain seq x y z
N MET A 1 -19.69 40.82 20.33
CA MET A 1 -20.84 40.83 19.39
C MET A 1 -21.80 39.68 19.75
N THR A 2 -23.02 39.59 19.21
CA THR A 2 -23.91 38.43 19.44
C THR A 2 -23.67 37.34 18.41
N TRP A 3 -23.35 36.12 18.87
CA TRP A 3 -23.18 34.93 18.03
C TRP A 3 -24.53 34.45 17.47
N PRO A 4 -24.58 33.98 16.20
CA PRO A 4 -25.80 33.43 15.63
C PRO A 4 -26.18 32.09 16.29
N ASP A 5 -27.49 31.84 16.39
CA ASP A 5 -28.02 30.54 16.84
C ASP A 5 -27.78 29.49 15.75
N ALA A 6 -27.38 28.27 16.13
CA ALA A 6 -26.95 27.21 15.20
C ALA A 6 -28.02 26.77 14.18
N SER A 7 -29.25 27.27 14.31
CA SER A 7 -30.39 27.03 13.42
C SER A 7 -30.49 28.01 12.25
N VAL A 8 -29.66 29.06 12.19
CA VAL A 8 -29.64 30.01 11.06
C VAL A 8 -28.58 29.59 10.03
N ALA A 9 -28.78 28.42 9.43
CA ALA A 9 -28.09 28.04 8.19
C ALA A 9 -28.84 28.70 7.02
N GLY A 10 -28.50 29.95 6.72
CA GLY A 10 -29.17 30.67 5.64
C GLY A 10 -28.55 32.03 5.36
N GLY A 11 -27.69 32.08 4.34
CA GLY A 11 -27.50 33.28 3.53
C GLY A 11 -26.14 33.95 3.65
N ALA A 12 -25.12 33.40 2.99
CA ALA A 12 -24.16 34.14 2.15
C ALA A 12 -23.20 33.18 1.44
N THR A 13 -23.16 33.23 0.10
CA THR A 13 -22.19 32.51 -0.74
C THR A 13 -20.87 33.28 -0.80
N LEU A 14 -19.75 32.60 -0.60
CA LEU A 14 -18.41 33.14 -0.81
C LEU A 14 -18.08 33.16 -2.30
N LEU A 15 -17.67 34.31 -2.83
CA LEU A 15 -17.22 34.44 -4.22
C LEU A 15 -15.72 34.64 -4.30
N ASP A 16 -15.15 34.29 -5.45
CA ASP A 16 -13.75 34.54 -5.74
C ASP A 16 -13.42 36.04 -5.61
N GLY A 17 -12.40 36.34 -4.80
CA GLY A 17 -11.99 37.70 -4.44
C GLY A 17 -12.68 38.31 -3.21
N ASP A 18 -13.58 37.61 -2.52
CA ASP A 18 -14.16 38.12 -1.27
C ASP A 18 -13.13 38.07 -0.11
N GLU A 19 -12.96 39.19 0.60
CA GLU A 19 -12.19 39.25 1.85
C GLU A 19 -13.05 38.78 3.02
N VAL A 20 -12.60 37.78 3.78
CA VAL A 20 -13.35 37.17 4.89
C VAL A 20 -12.70 37.42 6.25
N GLU A 21 -13.52 37.53 7.29
CA GLU A 21 -13.08 37.65 8.69
C GLU A 21 -13.26 36.32 9.43
N GLU A 22 -12.19 35.82 10.05
CA GLU A 22 -12.22 34.61 10.90
C GLU A 22 -12.30 35.01 12.38
N HIS A 23 -13.28 34.47 13.09
CA HIS A 23 -13.45 34.58 14.52
C HIS A 23 -13.33 33.19 15.16
N THR A 24 -12.38 33.01 16.07
CA THR A 24 -12.23 31.74 16.79
C THR A 24 -12.61 31.92 18.26
N ARG A 25 -13.43 31.01 18.81
CA ARG A 25 -13.73 30.93 20.25
C ARG A 25 -13.49 29.54 20.81
N GLN A 26 -12.91 29.46 22.00
CA GLN A 26 -12.90 28.22 22.76
C GLN A 26 -14.29 27.98 23.36
N VAL A 27 -14.87 26.81 23.11
CA VAL A 27 -16.21 26.42 23.56
C VAL A 27 -16.16 25.70 24.90
N SER A 28 -15.18 24.82 25.11
CA SER A 28 -15.01 24.13 26.38
C SER A 28 -13.58 23.63 26.56
N ALA A 29 -13.15 23.40 27.80
CA ALA A 29 -11.90 22.71 28.13
C ALA A 29 -12.17 21.80 29.33
N THR A 30 -12.38 20.51 29.08
CA THR A 30 -12.88 19.57 30.08
C THR A 30 -11.83 18.51 30.38
N ALA A 31 -11.44 18.37 31.64
CA ALA A 31 -10.56 17.29 32.07
C ALA A 31 -11.26 15.91 31.92
N LYS A 32 -10.66 14.98 31.18
CA LYS A 32 -11.05 13.58 31.06
C LYS A 32 -9.98 12.68 31.67
N LYS A 33 -10.40 11.81 32.60
CA LYS A 33 -9.59 10.69 33.06
C LYS A 33 -9.66 9.54 32.06
N ILE A 34 -8.51 9.14 31.53
CA ILE A 34 -8.36 7.90 30.77
C ILE A 34 -7.69 6.89 31.70
N THR A 35 -8.27 5.70 31.82
CA THR A 35 -8.05 4.70 32.89
C THR A 35 -6.64 4.09 32.98
N SER A 36 -5.64 4.60 32.25
CA SER A 36 -4.25 4.11 32.35
C SER A 36 -3.15 5.11 31.96
N ALA A 37 -3.46 6.38 31.63
CA ALA A 37 -2.45 7.29 31.06
C ALA A 37 -2.43 8.73 31.63
N GLY A 38 -3.11 8.98 32.76
CA GLY A 38 -3.19 10.31 33.38
C GLY A 38 -4.40 11.14 32.95
N GLU A 39 -4.53 12.33 33.53
CA GLU A 39 -5.60 13.29 33.21
C GLU A 39 -5.31 13.97 31.87
N THR A 40 -6.30 14.05 30.98
CA THR A 40 -6.22 14.76 29.69
C THR A 40 -7.21 15.90 29.69
N VAL A 41 -6.98 16.96 28.91
CA VAL A 41 -7.95 18.05 28.75
C VAL A 41 -8.49 18.02 27.33
N LEU A 42 -9.80 17.81 27.20
CA LEU A 42 -10.54 17.93 25.94
C LEU A 42 -10.92 19.39 25.74
N VAL A 43 -10.29 20.07 24.79
CA VAL A 43 -10.59 21.45 24.45
C VAL A 43 -11.40 21.49 23.15
N GLU A 44 -12.57 22.11 23.20
CA GLU A 44 -13.42 22.34 22.05
C GLU A 44 -13.30 23.80 21.62
N VAL A 45 -13.20 24.02 20.32
CA VAL A 45 -13.04 25.34 19.71
C VAL A 45 -13.99 25.44 18.52
N GLU A 46 -14.59 26.60 18.36
CA GLU A 46 -15.51 26.94 17.28
C GLU A 46 -14.97 28.13 16.51
N LYS A 47 -14.95 28.00 15.19
CA LYS A 47 -14.46 28.99 14.25
C LYS A 47 -15.61 29.45 13.39
N GLU A 48 -15.75 30.75 13.28
CA GLU A 48 -16.77 31.44 12.51
C GLU A 48 -16.07 32.22 11.41
N ILE A 49 -16.45 31.98 10.15
CA ILE A 49 -15.94 32.70 8.99
C ILE A 49 -17.07 33.58 8.44
N ARG A 50 -16.84 34.89 8.45
CA ARG A 50 -17.79 35.91 8.00
C ARG A 50 -17.32 36.52 6.69
N ALA A 51 -18.21 36.51 5.70
CA ALA A 51 -18.01 37.22 4.45
C ALA A 51 -18.60 38.64 4.54
N PRO A 52 -18.24 39.55 3.61
CA PRO A 52 -18.79 40.90 3.57
C PRO A 52 -20.32 40.93 3.38
N ARG A 53 -20.91 39.80 2.93
CA ARG A 53 -22.34 39.66 2.59
C ARG A 53 -23.12 38.81 3.60
N GLY A 54 -22.49 38.35 4.70
CA GLY A 54 -23.14 37.55 5.75
C GLY A 54 -22.26 36.42 6.28
N TYR A 55 -22.85 35.53 7.08
CA TYR A 55 -22.17 34.38 7.68
C TYR A 55 -21.98 33.26 6.66
N SER A 56 -20.81 32.64 6.63
CA SER A 56 -20.50 31.63 5.60
C SER A 56 -20.19 30.25 6.17
N VAL A 57 -19.46 30.11 7.28
CA VAL A 57 -19.12 28.79 7.83
C VAL A 57 -18.91 28.84 9.35
N LEU A 58 -19.47 27.86 10.06
CA LEU A 58 -19.18 27.55 11.46
C LEU A 58 -18.48 26.18 11.54
N ASP A 59 -17.20 26.15 11.94
CA ASP A 59 -16.41 24.91 12.08
C ASP A 59 -16.10 24.66 13.56
N ARG A 60 -16.55 23.53 14.10
CA ARG A 60 -16.32 23.16 15.50
C ARG A 60 -15.43 21.91 15.57
N ARG A 61 -14.33 22.01 16.33
CA ARG A 61 -13.36 20.91 16.49
C ARG A 61 -13.02 20.67 17.96
N SER A 62 -12.61 19.44 18.26
CA SER A 62 -12.22 19.02 19.61
C SER A 62 -10.81 18.43 19.60
N TRP A 63 -9.99 18.85 20.57
CA TRP A 63 -8.58 18.49 20.71
C TRP A 63 -8.32 17.90 22.09
N ILE A 64 -7.49 16.85 22.18
CA ILE A 64 -7.15 16.19 23.44
C ILE A 64 -5.69 16.49 23.79
N PHE A 65 -5.48 17.20 24.89
CA PHE A 65 -4.16 17.55 25.40
C PHE A 65 -3.78 16.64 26.59
N ARG A 66 -2.53 16.19 26.64
CA ARG A 66 -1.91 15.54 27.81
C ARG A 66 -1.08 16.58 28.58
N PRO A 67 -0.96 16.52 29.91
CA PRO A 67 -0.44 17.65 30.67
C PRO A 67 1.08 17.71 30.61
N GLU A 68 1.60 18.75 29.97
CA GLU A 68 2.72 19.54 30.50
C GLU A 68 2.27 20.98 30.77
N ILE A 69 0.97 21.20 31.01
CA ILE A 69 0.40 22.52 31.27
C ILE A 69 -0.08 22.56 32.72
N ASP A 70 0.45 23.53 33.46
CA ASP A 70 0.06 23.92 34.82
C ASP A 70 -1.34 24.57 34.77
N PRO A 71 -2.39 23.91 35.28
CA PRO A 71 -3.77 24.37 35.15
C PRO A 71 -4.06 25.66 35.94
N ASP A 72 -3.20 26.07 36.87
CA ASP A 72 -3.36 27.30 37.66
C ASP A 72 -2.88 28.56 36.91
N LYS A 73 -2.40 28.44 35.66
CA LYS A 73 -1.91 29.56 34.83
C LYS A 73 -2.75 29.90 33.60
N VAL A 74 -3.92 29.27 33.44
CA VAL A 74 -4.83 29.62 32.32
C VAL A 74 -5.74 30.76 32.77
N ASP A 75 -5.35 31.99 32.45
CA ASP A 75 -6.24 33.15 32.60
C ASP A 75 -7.44 32.99 31.65
N ALA A 76 -8.63 32.94 32.23
CA ALA A 76 -9.89 32.85 31.52
C ALA A 76 -10.38 34.27 31.18
N ASP A 77 -9.79 34.88 30.15
CA ASP A 77 -10.33 36.13 29.60
C ASP A 77 -10.71 35.96 28.12
N ALA A 78 -12.02 35.81 27.90
CA ALA A 78 -12.62 35.75 26.57
C ALA A 78 -12.70 37.17 26.01
N SER A 79 -11.66 37.61 25.31
CA SER A 79 -11.71 38.83 24.50
C SER A 79 -11.72 38.50 23.01
N GLU A 80 -12.71 39.02 22.28
CA GLU A 80 -12.82 38.98 20.81
C GLU A 80 -11.58 39.64 20.21
N ILE A 81 -10.68 38.84 19.61
CA ILE A 81 -9.57 39.36 18.82
C ILE A 81 -10.05 39.51 17.37
N SER A 82 -10.26 40.75 16.92
CA SER A 82 -10.44 41.10 15.50
C SER A 82 -9.10 41.52 14.91
N ARG A 83 -8.70 40.96 13.76
CA ARG A 83 -7.54 41.36 12.97
C ARG A 83 -7.99 41.75 11.55
N ARG A 84 -7.38 42.82 11.00
CA ARG A 84 -7.68 43.45 9.69
C ARG A 84 -7.25 42.59 8.46
N PRO A 85 -7.66 42.95 7.21
CA PRO A 85 -7.41 42.14 6.01
C PRO A 85 -5.91 41.92 5.77
N THR A 86 -5.56 40.70 5.40
CA THR A 86 -4.17 40.26 5.35
C THR A 86 -3.56 40.55 3.97
N VAL A 87 -2.65 41.54 3.92
CA VAL A 87 -1.50 41.51 3.01
C VAL A 87 -0.29 41.15 3.87
N MET A 88 0.39 40.04 3.57
CA MET A 88 1.51 39.56 4.41
C MET A 88 2.82 40.28 4.09
N VAL A 89 3.31 41.03 5.07
CA VAL A 89 4.70 41.51 5.14
C VAL A 89 5.14 41.38 6.61
N ASP A 90 6.35 40.89 6.87
CA ASP A 90 6.85 40.57 8.22
C ASP A 90 7.17 41.84 9.04
N ILE A 91 6.98 41.75 10.38
CA ILE A 91 7.26 42.83 11.34
C ILE A 91 8.37 42.38 12.32
N PRO A 92 9.42 43.19 12.54
CA PRO A 92 10.50 42.87 13.48
C PRO A 92 10.07 43.13 14.94
N THR A 93 10.76 42.49 15.90
CA THR A 93 10.49 42.68 17.34
C THR A 93 11.38 43.77 17.96
N ASP A 94 10.98 44.25 19.14
CA ASP A 94 11.51 45.43 19.83
C ASP A 94 12.95 45.32 20.38
N ASP A 95 13.59 44.15 20.30
CA ASP A 95 15.03 43.97 20.55
C ASP A 95 15.84 43.64 19.29
N GLY A 96 15.17 43.57 18.14
CA GLY A 96 15.75 43.22 16.85
C GLY A 96 15.81 41.72 16.54
N SER A 97 15.09 40.84 17.25
CA SER A 97 15.08 39.39 16.97
C SER A 97 13.72 38.81 16.52
N GLU A 98 13.62 38.36 15.27
CA GLU A 98 12.39 37.83 14.67
C GLU A 98 11.91 36.49 15.28
N PHE A 99 10.60 36.34 15.51
CA PHE A 99 9.96 35.06 15.84
C PHE A 99 9.09 34.62 14.65
N LEU A 100 9.47 33.52 13.97
CA LEU A 100 8.84 33.03 12.74
C LEU A 100 8.17 31.67 12.98
N LEU A 101 6.83 31.60 12.95
CA LEU A 101 6.14 30.32 12.76
C LEU A 101 6.41 29.82 11.34
N ASN A 102 6.87 28.57 11.19
CA ASN A 102 7.21 27.88 9.93
C ASN A 102 8.51 28.30 9.20
N GLN A 103 9.41 29.04 9.84
CA GLN A 103 10.80 29.13 9.36
C GLN A 103 11.85 28.59 10.32
N ASP A 104 11.47 28.17 11.53
CA ASP A 104 12.46 27.64 12.46
C ASP A 104 13.07 26.31 11.98
N ARG A 105 14.39 26.22 12.14
CA ARG A 105 15.23 25.10 11.73
C ARG A 105 14.89 23.84 12.54
N GLU A 106 14.33 23.99 13.74
CA GLU A 106 13.87 22.91 14.61
C GLU A 106 12.63 22.20 14.02
N THR A 107 11.59 22.93 13.60
CA THR A 107 10.36 22.32 13.03
C THR A 107 10.58 21.73 11.64
N ARG A 108 11.45 22.31 10.79
CA ARG A 108 11.85 21.69 9.52
C ARG A 108 12.66 20.40 9.72
N ARG A 109 13.36 20.26 10.85
CA ARG A 109 14.23 19.10 11.16
C ARG A 109 13.47 17.88 11.66
N VAL A 110 12.28 18.06 12.25
CA VAL A 110 11.54 16.95 12.85
C VAL A 110 10.86 16.09 11.77
N GLU A 111 10.45 16.66 10.63
CA GLU A 111 9.65 15.93 9.61
C GLU A 111 10.23 15.94 8.17
N GLY A 112 11.30 16.69 7.87
CA GLY A 112 12.10 16.49 6.65
C GLY A 112 11.48 16.91 5.31
N HIS A 113 10.58 17.89 5.28
CA HIS A 113 9.92 18.34 4.05
C HIS A 113 10.76 19.33 3.20
N LEU A 114 10.60 19.26 1.88
CA LEU A 114 11.35 20.05 0.87
C LEU A 114 10.83 21.49 0.67
N GLY A 115 9.69 21.85 1.26
CA GLY A 115 9.04 23.17 1.15
C GLY A 115 7.89 23.33 2.15
N ALA A 116 7.12 24.42 2.05
CA ALA A 116 5.93 24.61 2.88
C ALA A 116 4.89 23.52 2.53
N VAL A 117 4.67 22.60 3.46
CA VAL A 117 3.66 21.55 3.36
C VAL A 117 2.35 22.10 3.86
N VAL A 118 1.29 21.98 3.05
CA VAL A 118 -0.05 22.38 3.49
C VAL A 118 -0.81 21.16 3.96
N HIS A 119 -0.54 20.73 5.18
CA HIS A 119 -1.47 19.86 5.87
C HIS A 119 -2.73 20.66 6.23
N GLY A 120 -3.88 20.24 5.70
CA GLY A 120 -5.19 20.67 6.18
C GLY A 120 -5.48 22.18 6.07
N MET A 121 -5.61 22.70 4.84
CA MET A 121 -6.58 23.76 4.47
C MET A 121 -6.65 23.93 2.95
N LEU A 122 -5.51 23.89 2.24
CA LEU A 122 -5.49 23.95 0.76
C LEU A 122 -6.18 22.75 0.11
N ASN A 123 -6.05 21.55 0.68
CA ASN A 123 -6.75 20.37 0.17
C ASN A 123 -8.28 20.55 0.23
N LEU A 124 -8.79 21.16 1.30
CA LEU A 124 -10.21 21.48 1.42
C LEU A 124 -10.63 22.56 0.40
N ILE A 125 -9.82 23.60 0.22
CA ILE A 125 -10.07 24.68 -0.76
C ILE A 125 -10.02 24.15 -2.20
N ASN A 126 -9.08 23.27 -2.55
CA ASN A 126 -8.97 22.66 -3.87
C ASN A 126 -10.11 21.65 -4.14
N LEU A 127 -10.56 20.92 -3.12
CA LEU A 127 -11.73 20.03 -3.18
C LEU A 127 -13.04 20.83 -3.37
N LEU A 128 -13.16 21.99 -2.72
CA LEU A 128 -14.30 22.91 -2.87
C LEU A 128 -14.31 23.60 -4.25
N ASN A 129 -13.14 24.04 -4.74
CA ASN A 129 -12.99 24.65 -6.06
C ASN A 129 -13.29 23.65 -7.20
N TYR A 130 -12.82 22.40 -7.10
CA TYR A 130 -13.13 21.36 -8.08
C TYR A 130 -14.63 21.04 -8.16
N TRP A 131 -15.37 21.11 -7.04
CA TRP A 131 -16.81 20.85 -7.03
C TRP A 131 -17.62 21.99 -7.65
N CYS A 132 -17.20 23.24 -7.46
CA CYS A 132 -17.77 24.40 -8.15
C CYS A 132 -17.64 24.30 -9.69
N ASP A 133 -16.66 23.54 -10.18
CA ASP A 133 -16.33 23.44 -11.60
C ASP A 133 -16.93 22.21 -12.33
N VAL A 134 -17.61 21.28 -11.65
CA VAL A 134 -18.31 20.16 -12.32
C VAL A 134 -19.73 20.60 -12.73
N PRO A 135 -20.01 20.82 -14.03
CA PRO A 135 -21.32 21.25 -14.46
C PRO A 135 -22.20 20.02 -14.69
N GLY A 136 -23.08 19.70 -13.74
CA GLY A 136 -24.25 18.86 -14.05
C GLY A 136 -24.75 17.95 -12.93
N GLY A 137 -25.91 18.32 -12.38
CA GLY A 137 -26.95 17.36 -11.98
C GLY A 137 -27.14 17.11 -10.49
N GLY A 138 -27.90 17.97 -9.81
CA GLY A 138 -28.51 17.69 -8.51
C GLY A 138 -28.58 18.94 -7.62
N SER A 139 -29.79 19.35 -7.22
CA SER A 139 -30.06 20.52 -6.36
C SER A 139 -29.87 20.24 -4.86
N GLU A 140 -29.03 19.29 -4.49
CA GLU A 140 -28.82 18.89 -3.09
C GLU A 140 -27.41 19.27 -2.65
N GLU A 141 -27.34 20.23 -1.71
CA GLU A 141 -26.10 20.65 -1.05
C GLU A 141 -25.62 19.52 -0.11
N PRO A 142 -24.34 19.11 -0.16
CA PRO A 142 -23.82 18.11 0.76
C PRO A 142 -23.81 18.66 2.19
N SER A 143 -24.41 17.93 3.13
CA SER A 143 -24.46 18.29 4.54
C SER A 143 -23.13 18.12 5.28
N SER A 144 -22.18 17.37 4.70
CA SER A 144 -20.79 17.25 5.18
C SER A 144 -19.83 16.79 4.08
N ILE A 145 -18.55 17.15 4.19
CA ILE A 145 -17.47 16.68 3.30
C ILE A 145 -16.38 16.05 4.19
N SER A 146 -16.08 14.78 3.95
CA SER A 146 -14.98 14.05 4.61
C SER A 146 -13.86 13.79 3.59
N TYR A 147 -12.61 14.10 3.95
CA TYR A 147 -11.45 13.85 3.09
C TYR A 147 -10.31 13.17 3.86
N ARG A 148 -9.50 12.38 3.15
CA ARG A 148 -8.25 11.78 3.65
C ARG A 148 -7.15 11.97 2.62
N ALA A 149 -6.12 12.74 2.98
CA ALA A 149 -4.93 12.87 2.15
C ALA A 149 -3.99 11.68 2.43
N THR A 150 -3.69 10.89 1.40
CA THR A 150 -2.74 9.76 1.49
C THR A 150 -1.28 10.19 1.29
N PHE A 151 -1.05 11.41 0.77
CA PHE A 151 0.26 12.03 0.54
C PHE A 151 0.19 13.56 0.76
N PRO A 152 1.32 14.22 1.10
CA PRO A 152 1.39 15.68 1.22
C PRO A 152 1.31 16.36 -0.16
N VAL A 153 0.55 17.45 -0.26
CA VAL A 153 0.50 18.33 -1.43
C VAL A 153 1.34 19.58 -1.12
N TYR A 154 2.26 19.93 -2.02
CA TYR A 154 3.18 21.04 -1.83
C TYR A 154 2.67 22.32 -2.50
N ALA A 155 2.75 23.45 -1.78
CA ALA A 155 2.35 24.74 -2.31
C ALA A 155 3.23 25.14 -3.51
N GLY A 156 2.60 25.67 -4.58
CA GLY A 156 3.30 26.15 -5.79
C GLY A 156 3.57 25.09 -6.86
N GLU A 157 3.08 23.86 -6.69
CA GLU A 157 3.21 22.80 -7.68
C GLU A 157 1.90 22.53 -8.44
N ASN A 158 2.01 22.04 -9.68
CA ASN A 158 0.87 21.71 -10.53
C ASN A 158 0.44 20.26 -10.32
N TYR A 159 -0.84 20.06 -9.99
CA TYR A 159 -1.45 18.75 -9.82
C TYR A 159 -2.67 18.61 -10.73
N ASN A 160 -2.83 17.44 -11.36
CA ASN A 160 -4.02 17.03 -12.08
C ASN A 160 -4.97 16.37 -11.08
N ILE A 161 -6.05 17.06 -10.74
CA ILE A 161 -7.08 16.53 -9.85
C ILE A 161 -8.18 15.92 -10.70
N ARG A 162 -8.49 14.64 -10.46
CA ARG A 162 -9.59 13.95 -11.13
C ARG A 162 -10.44 13.15 -10.15
N THR A 163 -11.69 12.94 -10.51
CA THR A 163 -12.55 11.97 -9.84
C THR A 163 -12.22 10.58 -10.35
N GLU A 164 -11.88 9.69 -9.43
CA GLU A 164 -11.59 8.28 -9.72
C GLU A 164 -12.86 7.42 -9.62
N GLY A 165 -13.83 7.84 -8.81
CA GLY A 165 -15.10 7.14 -8.64
C GLY A 165 -16.15 7.96 -7.89
N THR A 166 -17.40 7.52 -8.00
CA THR A 166 -18.49 7.97 -7.12
C THR A 166 -19.19 6.73 -6.60
N ARG A 167 -19.39 6.65 -5.29
CA ARG A 167 -20.08 5.55 -4.61
C ARG A 167 -21.19 6.12 -3.74
N GLU A 168 -22.34 5.47 -3.74
CA GLU A 168 -23.47 5.85 -2.89
C GLU A 168 -23.52 4.93 -1.66
N SER A 169 -23.65 5.53 -0.48
CA SER A 169 -23.79 4.82 0.80
C SER A 169 -24.94 5.45 1.58
N GLY A 170 -26.13 4.87 1.45
CA GLY A 170 -27.34 5.42 2.08
C GLY A 170 -27.75 6.76 1.46
N ALA A 171 -27.83 7.82 2.27
CA ALA A 171 -28.11 9.19 1.81
C ALA A 171 -26.84 9.98 1.44
N GLU A 172 -25.66 9.35 1.53
CA GLU A 172 -24.37 10.01 1.33
C GLU A 172 -23.75 9.60 0.00
N ARG A 173 -23.32 10.61 -0.77
CA ARG A 173 -22.58 10.42 -2.03
C ARG A 173 -21.09 10.64 -1.76
N ILE A 174 -20.31 9.56 -1.87
CA ILE A 174 -18.86 9.58 -1.68
C ILE A 174 -18.20 9.73 -3.05
N VAL A 175 -17.38 10.75 -3.21
CA VAL A 175 -16.64 11.02 -4.45
C VAL A 175 -15.16 10.82 -4.18
N ASP A 176 -14.57 9.83 -4.84
CA ASP A 176 -13.14 9.53 -4.73
C ASP A 176 -12.37 10.49 -5.63
N ILE A 177 -11.48 11.31 -5.03
CA ILE A 177 -10.69 12.32 -5.74
C ILE A 177 -9.22 11.98 -5.61
N VAL A 178 -8.54 11.95 -6.75
CA VAL A 178 -7.11 11.69 -6.86
C VAL A 178 -6.40 12.93 -7.39
N ALA A 179 -5.34 13.34 -6.71
CA ALA A 179 -4.42 14.35 -7.19
C ALA A 179 -3.17 13.66 -7.76
N GLU A 180 -2.92 13.85 -9.04
CA GLU A 180 -1.77 13.29 -9.75
C GLU A 180 -0.76 14.38 -10.07
N LYS A 181 0.52 14.05 -10.05
CA LYS A 181 1.60 14.94 -10.51
C LYS A 181 2.33 14.23 -11.64
N ASN A 182 2.39 14.84 -12.82
CA ASN A 182 3.09 14.32 -14.00
C ASN A 182 2.75 12.85 -14.37
N GLY A 183 1.49 12.44 -14.21
CA GLY A 183 1.00 11.12 -14.61
C GLY A 183 1.44 9.94 -13.73
N THR A 184 2.04 10.19 -12.56
CA THR A 184 2.49 9.15 -11.64
C THR A 184 1.52 9.01 -10.46
N VAL A 185 0.83 7.88 -10.39
CA VAL A 185 0.17 7.40 -9.16
C VAL A 185 1.17 6.46 -8.49
N LEU A 186 1.60 6.81 -7.27
CA LEU A 186 2.62 6.02 -6.55
C LEU A 186 2.07 4.62 -6.25
N PRO A 187 2.89 3.55 -6.44
CA PRO A 187 2.47 2.20 -6.16
C PRO A 187 2.25 1.98 -4.65
N LYS A 188 1.25 1.17 -4.31
CA LYS A 188 1.11 0.60 -2.97
C LYS A 188 2.40 -0.13 -2.61
N GLU A 189 2.94 0.14 -1.42
CA GLU A 189 3.99 -0.69 -0.81
C GLU A 189 3.61 -2.17 -0.94
N GLN A 190 4.36 -2.91 -1.75
CA GLN A 190 4.31 -4.36 -1.74
C GLN A 190 5.27 -4.84 -0.66
N LEU A 191 4.81 -4.83 0.59
CA LEU A 191 5.39 -5.71 1.58
C LEU A 191 5.10 -7.12 1.10
N ARG A 192 6.16 -7.83 0.69
CA ARG A 192 6.02 -9.24 0.33
C ARG A 192 5.55 -9.98 1.56
N GLN A 193 4.47 -10.69 1.37
CA GLN A 193 3.93 -11.62 2.32
C GLN A 193 4.10 -13.00 1.67
N LEU A 194 4.33 -14.04 2.47
CA LEU A 194 4.46 -15.38 1.95
C LEU A 194 3.14 -15.79 1.28
N SER A 195 3.17 -16.06 -0.01
CA SER A 195 2.07 -16.68 -0.73
C SER A 195 2.34 -18.17 -0.96
N ILE A 196 1.29 -18.97 -0.94
CA ILE A 196 1.37 -20.42 -1.17
C ILE A 196 0.53 -20.83 -2.38
N HIS A 197 0.86 -21.97 -2.99
CA HIS A 197 0.16 -22.47 -4.17
C HIS A 197 -1.30 -22.83 -3.85
N GLU A 198 -2.15 -22.78 -4.87
CA GLU A 198 -3.58 -23.09 -4.74
C GLU A 198 -3.83 -24.44 -4.07
N HIS A 199 -3.10 -25.50 -4.48
CA HIS A 199 -3.28 -26.83 -3.90
C HIS A 199 -2.94 -26.86 -2.40
N GLN A 200 -2.02 -26.01 -1.94
CA GLN A 200 -1.64 -25.88 -0.54
C GLN A 200 -2.72 -25.12 0.23
N SER A 201 -3.24 -24.04 -0.35
CA SER A 201 -4.39 -23.28 0.18
C SER A 201 -5.63 -24.18 0.31
N GLN A 202 -5.96 -24.98 -0.72
CA GLN A 202 -7.07 -25.92 -0.68
C GLN A 202 -6.88 -27.03 0.35
N LYS A 203 -5.63 -27.51 0.53
CA LYS A 203 -5.32 -28.47 1.59
C LYS A 203 -5.57 -27.88 2.97
N LEU A 204 -5.18 -26.63 3.22
CA LEU A 204 -5.48 -25.93 4.47
C LEU A 204 -7.00 -25.78 4.66
N LEU A 205 -7.72 -25.29 3.66
CA LEU A 205 -9.19 -25.20 3.68
C LEU A 205 -9.83 -26.54 4.06
N SER A 206 -9.43 -27.63 3.40
CA SER A 206 -9.94 -28.98 3.68
C SER A 206 -9.63 -29.44 5.10
N GLN A 207 -8.41 -29.21 5.60
CA GLN A 207 -8.00 -29.58 6.96
C GLN A 207 -8.82 -28.85 8.04
N PHE A 208 -9.21 -27.61 7.77
CA PHE A 208 -10.05 -26.81 8.65
C PHE A 208 -11.55 -27.01 8.42
N GLY A 209 -11.94 -27.89 7.49
CA GLY A 209 -13.33 -28.31 7.27
C GLY A 209 -14.09 -27.53 6.20
N ALA A 210 -13.45 -26.65 5.43
CA ALA A 210 -14.11 -25.97 4.33
C ALA A 210 -14.35 -26.92 3.13
N PRO A 211 -15.48 -26.75 2.42
CA PRO A 211 -15.79 -27.52 1.23
C PRO A 211 -14.86 -27.14 0.07
N VAL A 212 -14.02 -28.10 -0.34
CA VAL A 212 -13.13 -27.99 -1.51
C VAL A 212 -13.34 -29.21 -2.42
N PRO A 213 -13.13 -29.07 -3.74
CA PRO A 213 -13.13 -30.22 -4.63
C PRO A 213 -11.94 -31.14 -4.35
N ARG A 214 -12.10 -32.43 -4.64
CA ARG A 214 -10.98 -33.37 -4.61
C ARG A 214 -10.00 -32.99 -5.71
N GLY A 215 -8.71 -33.01 -5.40
CA GLY A 215 -7.66 -32.77 -6.37
C GLY A 215 -6.36 -33.49 -6.04
N ARG A 216 -5.46 -33.50 -7.02
CA ARG A 216 -4.15 -34.14 -6.94
C ARG A 216 -3.12 -33.30 -7.69
N VAL A 217 -1.98 -33.06 -7.04
CA VAL A 217 -0.82 -32.42 -7.66
C VAL A 217 -0.10 -33.44 -8.53
N ILE A 218 0.38 -32.98 -9.68
CA ILE A 218 1.15 -33.78 -10.63
C ILE A 218 2.40 -33.01 -11.08
N TYR A 219 3.46 -33.77 -11.35
CA TYR A 219 4.75 -33.26 -11.85
C TYR A 219 5.09 -33.79 -13.24
N THR A 220 4.30 -34.75 -13.74
CA THR A 220 4.50 -35.35 -15.05
C THR A 220 3.18 -35.54 -15.79
N ALA A 221 3.24 -35.52 -17.13
CA ALA A 221 2.09 -35.81 -17.97
C ALA A 221 1.50 -37.22 -17.73
N LYS A 222 2.32 -38.18 -17.29
CA LYS A 222 1.87 -39.53 -16.95
C LYS A 222 1.00 -39.53 -15.68
N GLU A 223 1.38 -38.75 -14.67
CA GLU A 223 0.60 -38.59 -13.46
C GLU A 223 -0.76 -37.94 -13.72
N ALA A 224 -0.88 -37.06 -14.73
CA ALA A 224 -2.17 -36.49 -15.14
C ALA A 224 -3.19 -37.57 -15.47
N ARG A 225 -2.78 -38.60 -16.21
CA ARG A 225 -3.65 -39.73 -16.59
C ARG A 225 -4.14 -40.49 -15.36
N VAL A 226 -3.23 -40.74 -14.41
CA VAL A 226 -3.55 -41.44 -13.16
C VAL A 226 -4.53 -40.62 -12.33
N ALA A 227 -4.25 -39.33 -12.15
CA ALA A 227 -5.10 -38.41 -11.39
C ALA A 227 -6.53 -38.32 -11.98
N ILE A 228 -6.67 -38.19 -13.30
CA ILE A 228 -7.98 -38.10 -13.95
C ILE A 228 -8.77 -39.41 -13.81
N ASN A 229 -8.11 -40.55 -13.95
CA ASN A 229 -8.78 -41.85 -13.77
C ASN A 229 -9.28 -42.05 -12.32
N GLU A 230 -8.58 -41.52 -11.33
CA GLU A 230 -8.98 -41.57 -9.91
C GLU A 230 -10.09 -40.56 -9.57
N LEU A 231 -10.01 -39.34 -10.10
CA LEU A 231 -10.92 -38.24 -9.79
C LEU A 231 -12.24 -38.33 -10.58
N GLY A 232 -12.21 -38.93 -11.76
CA GLY A 232 -13.36 -39.11 -12.66
C GLY A 232 -13.25 -38.31 -13.98
N PRO A 233 -14.20 -38.50 -14.90
CA PRO A 233 -14.08 -38.04 -16.28
C PRO A 233 -14.14 -36.52 -16.47
N SER A 234 -14.62 -35.77 -15.48
CA SER A 234 -14.71 -34.30 -15.55
C SER A 234 -13.74 -33.69 -14.56
N CYS A 235 -12.59 -33.27 -15.07
CA CYS A 235 -11.54 -32.62 -14.30
C CYS A 235 -11.12 -31.31 -14.96
N VAL A 236 -10.45 -30.48 -14.17
CA VAL A 236 -9.77 -29.27 -14.58
C VAL A 236 -8.30 -29.41 -14.20
N ILE A 237 -7.40 -29.09 -15.12
CA ILE A 237 -5.96 -28.99 -14.86
C ILE A 237 -5.62 -27.51 -14.68
N LYS A 238 -4.99 -27.18 -13.56
CA LYS A 238 -4.61 -25.80 -13.21
C LYS A 238 -3.11 -25.67 -13.04
N ALA A 239 -2.50 -24.69 -13.70
CA ALA A 239 -1.13 -24.30 -13.46
C ALA A 239 -0.97 -23.82 -12.01
N GLN A 240 0.07 -24.29 -11.31
CA GLN A 240 0.44 -23.80 -10.00
C GLN A 240 1.54 -22.76 -10.15
N VAL A 241 1.15 -21.50 -10.00
CA VAL A 241 2.04 -20.34 -10.02
C VAL A 241 1.57 -19.37 -8.93
N LEU A 242 2.51 -18.67 -8.29
CA LEU A 242 2.21 -17.67 -7.27
C LEU A 242 1.85 -16.33 -7.94
N GLY A 243 0.66 -16.29 -8.53
CA GLY A 243 0.14 -15.11 -9.24
C GLY A 243 -1.31 -15.30 -9.71
N GLY A 244 -2.08 -14.21 -9.70
CA GLY A 244 -3.46 -14.17 -10.19
C GLY A 244 -3.56 -14.26 -11.72
N GLY A 245 -4.79 -14.22 -12.25
CA GLY A 245 -5.03 -14.07 -13.69
C GLY A 245 -4.68 -15.29 -14.56
N ARG A 246 -4.57 -16.50 -13.99
CA ARG A 246 -4.22 -17.72 -14.74
C ARG A 246 -5.18 -18.03 -15.88
N THR A 247 -6.47 -17.78 -15.71
CA THR A 247 -7.51 -18.03 -16.73
C THR A 247 -7.27 -17.24 -18.01
N ASP A 248 -6.81 -16.00 -17.89
CA ASP A 248 -6.54 -15.11 -19.03
C ASP A 248 -5.08 -15.15 -19.50
N GLY A 249 -4.25 -15.98 -18.85
CA GLY A 249 -2.83 -16.09 -19.15
C GLY A 249 -2.53 -16.83 -20.46
N GLN A 250 -1.29 -16.72 -20.92
CA GLN A 250 -0.78 -17.42 -22.09
C GLN A 250 0.60 -18.01 -21.82
N PHE A 251 0.80 -19.25 -22.26
CA PHE A 251 2.10 -19.91 -22.19
C PHE A 251 3.02 -19.46 -23.32
N ASP A 252 4.34 -19.54 -23.10
CA ASP A 252 5.39 -19.28 -24.09
C ASP A 252 5.25 -20.11 -25.39
N ASN A 253 4.62 -21.28 -25.32
CA ASN A 253 4.34 -22.16 -26.46
C ASN A 253 3.00 -21.85 -27.17
N GLY A 254 2.32 -20.77 -26.78
CA GLY A 254 1.07 -20.30 -27.38
C GLY A 254 -0.21 -20.92 -26.80
N LEU A 255 -0.13 -21.89 -25.89
CA LEU A 255 -1.30 -22.41 -25.18
C LEU A 255 -1.95 -21.28 -24.36
N ARG A 256 -3.26 -21.11 -24.52
CA ARG A 256 -4.04 -20.09 -23.78
C ARG A 256 -4.67 -20.68 -22.54
N SER A 257 -4.74 -19.91 -21.47
CA SER A 257 -5.25 -20.25 -20.14
C SER A 257 -4.37 -21.24 -19.37
N GLY A 258 -3.99 -20.85 -18.16
CA GLY A 258 -3.43 -21.73 -17.13
C GLY A 258 -4.47 -22.67 -16.50
N VAL A 259 -5.75 -22.57 -16.87
CA VAL A 259 -6.85 -23.39 -16.38
C VAL A 259 -7.52 -24.11 -17.54
N GLN A 260 -7.40 -25.44 -17.60
CA GLN A 260 -7.79 -26.26 -18.73
C GLN A 260 -8.83 -27.31 -18.33
N VAL A 261 -10.01 -27.29 -18.98
CA VAL A 261 -11.01 -28.35 -18.79
C VAL A 261 -10.61 -29.56 -19.63
N VAL A 262 -10.51 -30.72 -18.99
CA VAL A 262 -10.13 -31.98 -19.66
C VAL A 262 -11.34 -32.87 -19.87
N LYS A 263 -11.32 -33.62 -20.98
CA LYS A 263 -12.43 -34.48 -21.43
C LYS A 263 -12.27 -35.93 -21.00
N ASP A 264 -11.02 -36.37 -20.95
CA ASP A 264 -10.59 -37.72 -20.63
C ASP A 264 -9.10 -37.70 -20.23
N ALA A 265 -8.58 -38.86 -19.83
CA ALA A 265 -7.22 -38.98 -19.31
C ALA A 265 -6.13 -38.80 -20.38
N ASP A 266 -6.42 -39.10 -21.65
CA ASP A 266 -5.52 -38.88 -22.79
C ASP A 266 -5.36 -37.39 -23.07
N HIS A 267 -6.49 -36.67 -23.17
CA HIS A 267 -6.51 -35.23 -23.35
C HIS A 267 -5.80 -34.54 -22.20
N GLY A 268 -6.02 -34.97 -20.96
CA GLY A 268 -5.35 -34.38 -19.80
C GLY A 268 -3.84 -34.58 -19.78
N ALA A 269 -3.34 -35.77 -20.17
CA ALA A 269 -1.91 -35.99 -20.31
C ALA A 269 -1.30 -35.10 -21.41
N ALA A 270 -1.99 -34.95 -22.55
CA ALA A 270 -1.55 -34.06 -23.63
C ALA A 270 -1.52 -32.59 -23.19
N VAL A 271 -2.54 -32.12 -22.47
CA VAL A 271 -2.58 -30.76 -21.90
C VAL A 271 -1.44 -30.56 -20.89
N ALA A 272 -1.25 -31.48 -19.95
CA ALA A 272 -0.19 -31.39 -18.95
C ALA A 272 1.20 -31.29 -19.59
N SER A 273 1.45 -32.03 -20.67
CA SER A 273 2.72 -31.97 -21.42
C SER A 273 3.01 -30.62 -22.08
N LYS A 274 1.97 -29.81 -22.33
CA LYS A 274 2.09 -28.45 -22.89
C LYS A 274 2.14 -27.37 -21.82
N MET A 275 1.93 -27.71 -20.55
CA MET A 275 1.96 -26.76 -19.45
C MET A 275 3.22 -26.94 -18.60
N LEU A 276 3.57 -28.17 -18.23
CA LEU A 276 4.75 -28.47 -17.40
C LEU A 276 6.04 -28.08 -18.12
N GLY A 277 6.92 -27.38 -17.40
CA GLY A 277 8.21 -26.91 -17.91
C GLY A 277 8.12 -25.68 -18.83
N HIS A 278 6.92 -25.17 -19.07
CA HIS A 278 6.68 -23.93 -19.82
C HIS A 278 6.44 -22.76 -18.87
N ARG A 279 6.56 -21.53 -19.39
CA ARG A 279 6.29 -20.31 -18.62
C ARG A 279 4.90 -19.77 -18.93
N LEU A 280 4.13 -19.45 -17.89
CA LEU A 280 2.81 -18.83 -17.97
C LEU A 280 2.92 -17.33 -17.75
N HIS A 281 2.56 -16.54 -18.75
CA HIS A 281 2.45 -15.09 -18.66
C HIS A 281 1.03 -14.70 -18.27
N THR A 282 0.90 -13.92 -17.21
CA THR A 282 -0.37 -13.33 -16.73
C THR A 282 -0.22 -11.81 -16.66
N ARG A 283 -1.29 -11.10 -16.33
CA ARG A 283 -1.22 -9.64 -16.09
C ARG A 283 -0.30 -9.26 -14.93
N HIS A 284 -0.01 -10.21 -14.05
CA HIS A 284 0.70 -10.00 -12.79
C HIS A 284 2.11 -10.61 -12.78
N SER A 285 2.56 -11.23 -13.88
CA SER A 285 3.79 -12.03 -13.92
C SER A 285 5.03 -11.30 -14.48
N GLY A 286 4.91 -10.03 -14.83
CA GLY A 286 5.93 -9.30 -15.59
C GLY A 286 6.24 -9.95 -16.96
N HIS A 287 7.33 -9.51 -17.58
CA HIS A 287 7.74 -9.97 -18.90
C HIS A 287 8.22 -11.42 -18.95
N GLU A 288 8.88 -11.89 -17.89
CA GLU A 288 9.44 -13.24 -17.83
C GLU A 288 8.36 -14.32 -17.65
N GLY A 289 7.19 -14.00 -17.08
CA GLY A 289 6.19 -15.02 -16.75
C GLY A 289 6.61 -15.93 -15.59
N HIS A 290 5.73 -16.80 -15.14
CA HIS A 290 6.01 -17.76 -14.07
C HIS A 290 6.31 -19.15 -14.62
N ALA A 291 7.36 -19.81 -14.11
CA ALA A 291 7.66 -21.18 -14.48
C ALA A 291 6.61 -22.15 -13.91
N VAL A 292 6.03 -23.00 -14.74
CA VAL A 292 5.03 -24.00 -14.32
C VAL A 292 5.71 -25.33 -14.08
N ASN A 293 6.08 -25.58 -12.82
CA ASN A 293 6.79 -26.81 -12.40
C ASN A 293 5.85 -27.92 -11.93
N GLU A 294 4.63 -27.58 -11.56
CA GLU A 294 3.62 -28.52 -11.09
C GLU A 294 2.21 -28.07 -11.54
N LEU A 295 1.31 -29.04 -11.66
CA LEU A 295 -0.09 -28.80 -12.01
C LEU A 295 -1.00 -29.41 -10.95
N TYR A 296 -2.18 -28.82 -10.79
CA TYR A 296 -3.21 -29.33 -9.90
C TYR A 296 -4.40 -29.83 -10.72
N VAL A 297 -4.65 -31.13 -10.67
CA VAL A 297 -5.80 -31.77 -11.32
C VAL A 297 -6.93 -31.84 -10.31
N VAL A 298 -8.06 -31.24 -10.64
CA VAL A 298 -9.18 -31.04 -9.71
C VAL A 298 -10.47 -31.55 -10.31
N GLN A 299 -11.30 -32.19 -9.52
CA GLN A 299 -12.64 -32.60 -9.92
C GLN A 299 -13.49 -31.38 -10.27
N SER A 300 -14.20 -31.43 -11.40
CA SER A 300 -15.17 -30.39 -11.77
C SER A 300 -16.38 -30.43 -10.83
N VAL A 301 -16.79 -29.25 -10.34
CA VAL A 301 -17.99 -29.07 -9.52
C VAL A 301 -19.06 -28.39 -10.38
N LYS A 302 -20.31 -28.84 -10.26
CA LYS A 302 -21.45 -28.15 -10.89
C LYS A 302 -21.90 -27.03 -9.96
N PHE A 303 -22.05 -25.83 -10.51
CA PHE A 303 -22.47 -24.64 -9.80
C PHE A 303 -23.26 -23.75 -10.77
N ASP A 304 -24.10 -22.86 -10.24
CA ASP A 304 -24.93 -21.95 -11.03
C ASP A 304 -24.43 -20.49 -10.96
N ALA A 305 -23.66 -20.14 -9.93
CA ALA A 305 -22.99 -18.84 -9.83
C ALA A 305 -21.55 -18.95 -9.28
N LYS A 306 -20.74 -17.93 -9.61
CA LYS A 306 -19.37 -17.77 -9.13
C LYS A 306 -19.29 -16.50 -8.29
N TRP A 307 -18.95 -16.62 -7.02
CA TRP A 307 -18.83 -15.51 -6.10
C TRP A 307 -17.36 -15.25 -5.79
N TYR A 308 -17.09 -14.05 -5.30
CA TYR A 308 -15.80 -13.65 -4.75
C TYR A 308 -15.93 -13.59 -3.24
N LEU A 309 -14.97 -14.17 -2.51
CA LEU A 309 -14.89 -14.09 -1.05
C LEU A 309 -13.44 -13.90 -0.64
N ALA A 310 -13.16 -12.91 0.20
CA ALA A 310 -11.86 -12.73 0.82
C ALA A 310 -11.99 -12.38 2.30
N MET A 311 -11.02 -12.83 3.10
CA MET A 311 -10.81 -12.38 4.47
C MET A 311 -9.43 -11.72 4.55
N THR A 312 -9.38 -10.45 4.92
CA THR A 312 -8.17 -9.62 4.84
C THR A 312 -8.09 -8.64 6.01
N ILE A 313 -7.02 -7.84 6.08
CA ILE A 313 -6.86 -6.77 7.06
C ILE A 313 -7.30 -5.45 6.44
N ASP A 314 -8.36 -4.87 6.98
CA ASP A 314 -8.77 -3.51 6.68
C ASP A 314 -7.91 -2.54 7.49
N ARG A 315 -6.95 -1.91 6.79
CA ARG A 315 -6.02 -0.95 7.37
C ARG A 315 -6.70 0.36 7.78
N GLU A 316 -7.84 0.71 7.19
CA GLU A 316 -8.55 1.94 7.53
C GLU A 316 -9.32 1.83 8.84
N ASN A 317 -9.84 0.63 9.11
CA ASN A 317 -10.56 0.30 10.34
C ASN A 317 -9.71 -0.47 11.36
N PHE A 318 -8.40 -0.65 11.09
CA PHE A 318 -7.43 -1.29 11.97
C PHE A 318 -7.83 -2.70 12.43
N GLY A 319 -8.47 -3.49 11.57
CA GLY A 319 -9.03 -4.79 11.95
C GLY A 319 -9.28 -5.72 10.76
N PRO A 320 -9.64 -6.99 11.01
CA PRO A 320 -9.95 -7.91 9.93
C PRO A 320 -11.30 -7.56 9.28
N ALA A 321 -11.44 -7.91 8.01
CA ALA A 321 -12.63 -7.71 7.24
C ALA A 321 -12.90 -8.88 6.29
N ILE A 322 -14.18 -9.14 6.06
CA ILE A 322 -14.66 -10.04 5.01
C ILE A 322 -15.11 -9.18 3.83
N VAL A 323 -14.58 -9.45 2.65
CA VAL A 323 -15.02 -8.82 1.39
C VAL A 323 -15.70 -9.88 0.55
N ILE A 324 -16.94 -9.65 0.15
CA ILE A 324 -17.74 -10.63 -0.60
C ILE A 324 -18.52 -9.97 -1.74
N SER A 325 -18.60 -10.64 -2.88
CA SER A 325 -19.42 -10.24 -4.03
C SER A 325 -20.04 -11.46 -4.71
N LYS A 326 -21.26 -11.30 -5.23
CA LYS A 326 -21.89 -12.32 -6.09
C LYS A 326 -21.28 -12.37 -7.49
N ASN A 327 -20.45 -11.39 -7.85
CA ASN A 327 -19.71 -11.35 -9.09
C ASN A 327 -18.28 -11.81 -8.84
N GLY A 328 -18.02 -13.09 -9.08
CA GLY A 328 -16.69 -13.70 -8.95
C GLY A 328 -16.22 -14.42 -10.22
N GLY A 329 -15.01 -14.96 -10.16
CA GLY A 329 -14.37 -15.65 -11.28
C GLY A 329 -13.52 -14.75 -12.18
N SER A 330 -13.41 -13.47 -11.86
CA SER A 330 -12.53 -12.47 -12.46
C SER A 330 -11.66 -11.82 -11.37
N ASP A 331 -10.57 -11.15 -11.74
CA ASP A 331 -9.74 -10.40 -10.79
C ASP A 331 -10.57 -9.32 -10.07
N ILE A 332 -10.28 -9.06 -8.79
CA ILE A 332 -11.04 -8.11 -7.96
C ILE A 332 -11.07 -6.70 -8.57
N ASP A 333 -10.00 -6.26 -9.22
CA ASP A 333 -9.95 -4.94 -9.87
C ASP A 333 -10.96 -4.83 -11.02
N ILE A 334 -11.21 -5.93 -11.73
CA ILE A 334 -12.23 -6.00 -12.78
C ILE A 334 -13.62 -5.94 -12.15
N ILE A 335 -13.86 -6.68 -11.06
CA ILE A 335 -15.13 -6.67 -10.35
C ILE A 335 -15.44 -5.27 -9.82
N ALA A 336 -14.46 -4.60 -9.22
CA ALA A 336 -14.59 -3.24 -8.69
C ALA A 336 -14.93 -2.23 -9.79
N LYS A 337 -14.36 -2.39 -11.00
CA LYS A 337 -14.56 -1.49 -12.14
C LYS A 337 -15.86 -1.76 -12.91
N GLU A 338 -16.17 -3.02 -13.19
CA GLU A 338 -17.32 -3.42 -14.02
C GLU A 338 -18.61 -3.56 -13.22
N HIS A 339 -18.49 -3.86 -11.92
CA HIS A 339 -19.62 -4.01 -10.99
C HIS A 339 -19.42 -3.18 -9.72
N PRO A 340 -19.28 -1.84 -9.85
CA PRO A 340 -19.12 -0.96 -8.70
C PRO A 340 -20.33 -1.12 -7.76
N GLY A 341 -20.06 -1.24 -6.45
CA GLY A 341 -21.09 -1.47 -5.44
C GLY A 341 -21.50 -2.94 -5.23
N SER A 342 -20.92 -3.90 -5.96
CA SER A 342 -21.17 -5.33 -5.70
C SER A 342 -20.24 -5.97 -4.66
N LEU A 343 -19.16 -5.26 -4.29
CA LEU A 343 -18.22 -5.68 -3.25
C LEU A 343 -18.67 -5.12 -1.91
N PHE A 344 -19.06 -6.01 -1.01
CA PHE A 344 -19.47 -5.65 0.34
C PHE A 344 -18.38 -6.02 1.34
N THR A 345 -18.06 -5.09 2.23
CA THR A 345 -17.04 -5.26 3.27
C THR A 345 -17.70 -5.32 4.64
N PHE A 346 -17.35 -6.33 5.43
CA PHE A 346 -17.84 -6.52 6.79
C PHE A 346 -16.65 -6.65 7.75
N ASN A 347 -16.44 -5.63 8.58
CA ASN A 347 -15.43 -5.69 9.64
C ASN A 347 -15.90 -6.58 10.78
N PHE A 348 -14.96 -7.29 11.41
CA PHE A 348 -15.24 -8.10 12.60
C PHE A 348 -14.05 -8.03 13.57
N LYS A 349 -14.19 -8.64 14.75
CA LYS A 349 -13.09 -8.73 15.71
C LYS A 349 -12.54 -10.14 15.76
N LEU A 350 -11.21 -10.28 15.71
CA LEU A 350 -10.55 -11.57 15.90
C LEU A 350 -10.88 -12.23 17.24
N SER A 351 -11.15 -11.46 18.30
CA SER A 351 -11.51 -12.02 19.60
C SER A 351 -12.91 -12.63 19.67
N GLU A 352 -13.81 -12.21 18.78
CA GLU A 352 -15.22 -12.64 18.74
C GLU A 352 -15.45 -13.72 17.68
N GLY A 353 -14.62 -13.74 16.63
CA GLY A 353 -14.71 -14.70 15.53
C GLY A 353 -15.89 -14.43 14.59
N ILE A 354 -16.39 -15.48 13.96
CA ILE A 354 -17.57 -15.40 13.08
C ILE A 354 -18.83 -15.51 13.95
N THR A 355 -19.46 -14.37 14.21
CA THR A 355 -20.66 -14.31 15.05
C THR A 355 -21.95 -14.50 14.24
N PRO A 356 -23.06 -14.94 14.86
CA PRO A 356 -24.36 -15.00 14.18
C PRO A 356 -24.81 -13.65 13.62
N ASP A 357 -24.52 -12.55 14.31
CA ASP A 357 -24.88 -11.19 13.86
C ASP A 357 -24.10 -10.75 12.62
N LEU A 358 -22.82 -11.13 12.53
CA LEU A 358 -22.00 -10.92 11.35
C LEU A 358 -22.57 -11.70 10.15
N VAL A 359 -22.87 -12.99 10.34
CA VAL A 359 -23.49 -13.83 9.29
C VAL A 359 -24.85 -13.28 8.88
N SER A 360 -25.67 -12.80 9.83
CA SER A 360 -26.96 -12.17 9.57
C SER A 360 -26.83 -10.89 8.74
N SER A 361 -25.82 -10.07 9.04
CA SER A 361 -25.53 -8.84 8.28
C SER A 361 -25.10 -9.14 6.84
N ILE A 362 -24.21 -10.12 6.66
CA ILE A 362 -23.82 -10.62 5.32
C ILE A 362 -25.04 -11.15 4.58
N SER A 363 -25.86 -11.95 5.27
CA SER A 363 -27.05 -12.59 4.69
C SER A 363 -28.09 -11.57 4.23
N SER A 364 -28.35 -10.55 5.06
CA SER A 364 -29.26 -9.46 4.72
C SER A 364 -28.77 -8.68 3.50
N GLN A 365 -27.48 -8.30 3.48
CA GLN A 365 -26.90 -7.52 2.40
C GLN A 365 -26.89 -8.27 1.06
N LEU A 366 -26.62 -9.57 1.10
CA LEU A 366 -26.59 -10.43 -0.09
C LEU A 366 -27.96 -11.05 -0.41
N GLY A 367 -28.99 -10.88 0.42
CA GLY A 367 -30.28 -11.54 0.26
C GLY A 367 -30.19 -13.06 0.26
N LEU A 368 -29.48 -13.64 1.23
CA LEU A 368 -29.34 -15.09 1.41
C LEU A 368 -30.56 -15.68 2.11
N THR A 369 -30.94 -16.89 1.70
CA THR A 369 -31.85 -17.74 2.47
C THR A 369 -31.18 -18.25 3.75
N PRO A 370 -31.96 -18.69 4.77
CA PRO A 370 -31.37 -19.25 5.99
C PRO A 370 -30.42 -20.43 5.75
N GLY A 371 -30.73 -21.30 4.77
CA GLY A 371 -29.87 -22.43 4.41
C GLY A 371 -28.56 -21.99 3.76
N GLU A 372 -28.60 -20.99 2.87
CA GLU A 372 -27.38 -20.40 2.28
C GLU A 372 -26.53 -19.70 3.34
N ALA A 373 -27.15 -19.02 4.31
CA ALA A 373 -26.43 -18.38 5.42
C ALA A 373 -25.66 -19.41 6.26
N GLU A 374 -26.31 -20.54 6.62
CA GLU A 374 -25.65 -21.65 7.31
C GLU A 374 -24.52 -22.26 6.47
N ASN A 375 -24.74 -22.44 5.15
CA ASN A 375 -23.71 -22.96 4.25
C ASN A 375 -22.53 -22.00 4.09
N LEU A 376 -22.77 -20.70 4.06
CA LEU A 376 -21.72 -19.69 4.00
C LEU A 376 -20.92 -19.66 5.30
N GLN A 377 -21.58 -19.80 6.45
CA GLN A 377 -20.91 -19.91 7.75
C GLN A 377 -19.93 -21.10 7.80
N ARG A 378 -20.29 -22.24 7.18
CA ARG A 378 -19.38 -23.42 7.04
C ARG A 378 -18.13 -23.14 6.20
N VAL A 379 -18.10 -22.04 5.43
CA VAL A 379 -16.89 -21.57 4.71
C VAL A 379 -16.15 -20.52 5.54
N LEU A 380 -16.88 -19.56 6.14
CA LEU A 380 -16.30 -18.46 6.91
C LEU A 380 -15.58 -18.94 8.17
N GLU A 381 -16.12 -19.93 8.89
CA GLU A 381 -15.51 -20.46 10.11
C GLU A 381 -14.12 -21.09 9.87
N PRO A 382 -13.93 -22.01 8.90
CA PRO A 382 -12.60 -22.48 8.52
C PRO A 382 -11.66 -21.36 8.08
N MET A 383 -12.13 -20.40 7.27
CA MET A 383 -11.31 -19.26 6.86
C MET A 383 -10.85 -18.45 8.06
N TYR A 384 -11.74 -18.15 9.00
CA TYR A 384 -11.40 -17.44 10.24
C TYR A 384 -10.37 -18.21 11.07
N ASN A 385 -10.53 -19.53 11.20
CA ASN A 385 -9.59 -20.36 11.93
C ASN A 385 -8.21 -20.37 11.27
N ILE A 386 -8.13 -20.44 9.94
CA ILE A 386 -6.86 -20.30 9.21
C ILE A 386 -6.29 -18.90 9.43
N PHE A 387 -7.09 -17.85 9.25
CA PHE A 387 -6.66 -16.46 9.34
C PHE A 387 -6.02 -16.16 10.70
N SER A 388 -6.71 -16.56 11.78
CA SER A 388 -6.27 -16.35 13.15
C SER A 388 -5.13 -17.28 13.59
N GLN A 389 -5.18 -18.57 13.25
CA GLN A 389 -4.20 -19.55 13.76
C GLN A 389 -2.91 -19.61 12.93
N LYS A 390 -2.97 -19.22 11.65
CA LYS A 390 -1.83 -19.28 10.72
C LYS A 390 -1.22 -17.93 10.42
N ASP A 391 -1.64 -16.86 11.10
CA ASP A 391 -1.18 -15.49 10.88
C ASP A 391 -1.34 -15.07 9.40
N ALA A 392 -2.51 -15.37 8.83
CA ALA A 392 -2.79 -14.96 7.47
C ALA A 392 -3.08 -13.46 7.42
N THR A 393 -2.67 -12.82 6.34
CA THR A 393 -2.94 -11.42 6.04
C THR A 393 -4.03 -11.26 4.98
N SER A 394 -4.15 -12.26 4.11
CA SER A 394 -5.22 -12.36 3.13
C SER A 394 -5.52 -13.83 2.82
N LEU A 395 -6.81 -14.18 2.85
CA LEU A 395 -7.34 -15.44 2.37
C LEU A 395 -8.37 -15.14 1.29
N GLU A 396 -7.99 -15.30 0.02
CA GLU A 396 -8.88 -15.07 -1.11
C GLU A 396 -9.40 -16.40 -1.66
N ILE A 397 -10.70 -16.48 -1.92
CA ILE A 397 -11.39 -17.58 -2.59
C ILE A 397 -12.10 -17.02 -3.81
N ASN A 398 -11.57 -17.33 -5.00
CA ASN A 398 -12.07 -16.78 -6.24
C ASN A 398 -11.91 -17.74 -7.43
N PRO A 399 -12.98 -18.46 -7.85
CA PRO A 399 -14.36 -18.31 -7.40
C PRO A 399 -14.73 -19.20 -6.19
N LEU A 400 -15.60 -18.66 -5.34
CA LEU A 400 -16.47 -19.43 -4.47
C LEU A 400 -17.69 -19.88 -5.30
N ALA A 401 -17.80 -21.16 -5.61
CA ALA A 401 -18.95 -21.68 -6.34
C ALA A 401 -20.19 -21.70 -5.46
N HIS A 402 -21.28 -21.17 -5.99
CA HIS A 402 -22.63 -21.30 -5.45
C HIS A 402 -23.41 -22.32 -6.29
N SER A 403 -24.10 -23.24 -5.64
CA SER A 403 -24.89 -24.28 -6.31
C SER A 403 -26.40 -24.06 -6.13
N VAL A 404 -27.21 -24.68 -6.99
CA VAL A 404 -28.68 -24.58 -6.97
C VAL A 404 -29.29 -25.03 -5.62
N ASP A 405 -28.61 -25.90 -4.88
CA ASP A 405 -29.03 -26.35 -3.55
C ASP A 405 -28.60 -25.40 -2.41
N GLY A 406 -28.05 -24.23 -2.75
CA GLY A 406 -27.56 -23.21 -1.82
C GLY A 406 -26.22 -23.56 -1.18
N SER A 407 -25.53 -24.61 -1.63
CA SER A 407 -24.21 -24.98 -1.12
C SER A 407 -23.09 -24.15 -1.73
N PHE A 408 -22.04 -23.92 -0.94
CA PHE A 408 -20.83 -23.22 -1.37
C PHE A 408 -19.65 -24.17 -1.46
N THR A 409 -18.79 -24.00 -2.47
CA THR A 409 -17.55 -24.77 -2.62
C THR A 409 -16.40 -23.86 -3.06
N CYS A 410 -15.27 -23.93 -2.39
CA CYS A 410 -14.09 -23.12 -2.68
C CYS A 410 -13.36 -23.73 -3.88
N LEU A 411 -13.57 -23.19 -5.09
CA LEU A 411 -12.99 -23.78 -6.31
C LEU A 411 -11.53 -23.40 -6.52
N ASP A 412 -11.11 -22.28 -5.96
CA ASP A 412 -9.77 -21.73 -6.06
C ASP A 412 -9.46 -20.91 -4.82
N ALA A 413 -8.20 -20.85 -4.42
CA ALA A 413 -7.78 -20.16 -3.21
C ALA A 413 -6.35 -19.61 -3.33
N ASN A 414 -6.18 -18.34 -2.97
CA ASN A 414 -4.89 -17.66 -2.92
C ASN A 414 -4.67 -17.09 -1.51
N PHE A 415 -3.74 -17.71 -0.78
CA PHE A 415 -3.52 -17.40 0.63
C PHE A 415 -2.15 -16.77 0.83
N THR A 416 -2.14 -15.77 1.69
CA THR A 416 -0.99 -14.92 1.96
C THR A 416 -0.83 -14.73 3.47
N PHE A 417 0.41 -14.78 3.96
CA PHE A 417 0.75 -14.84 5.39
C PHE A 417 1.77 -13.78 5.82
N ASP A 418 1.71 -13.38 7.09
CA ASP A 418 2.62 -12.39 7.67
C ASP A 418 4.04 -12.97 7.81
N ASN A 419 5.00 -12.35 7.11
CA ASN A 419 6.43 -12.69 7.21
C ASN A 419 6.99 -12.52 8.62
N SER A 420 6.43 -11.61 9.42
CA SER A 420 6.83 -11.42 10.82
C SER A 420 6.45 -12.63 11.71
N ALA A 421 5.53 -13.48 11.24
CA ALA A 421 5.10 -14.69 11.93
C ALA A 421 5.96 -15.92 11.61
N ALA A 422 6.96 -15.81 10.74
CA ALA A 422 7.79 -16.93 10.28
C ALA A 422 8.34 -17.80 11.43
N ARG A 423 8.76 -17.18 12.53
CA ARG A 423 9.31 -17.89 13.71
C ARG A 423 8.30 -18.85 14.37
N ARG A 424 7.00 -18.53 14.31
CA ARG A 424 5.94 -19.32 14.96
C ARG A 424 5.12 -20.16 13.97
N GLN A 425 5.20 -19.89 12.67
CA GLN A 425 4.49 -20.60 11.59
C GLN A 425 5.44 -21.45 10.73
N THR A 426 6.28 -22.27 11.35
CA THR A 426 7.33 -23.03 10.62
C THR A 426 6.78 -23.98 9.57
N ASP A 427 5.58 -24.54 9.78
CA ASP A 427 4.89 -25.42 8.84
C ASP A 427 4.40 -24.69 7.59
N ILE A 428 3.91 -23.44 7.74
CA ILE A 428 3.50 -22.60 6.61
C ILE A 428 4.72 -22.13 5.82
N PHE A 429 5.77 -21.67 6.50
CA PHE A 429 6.99 -21.19 5.82
C PHE A 429 7.79 -22.30 5.13
N ALA A 430 7.59 -23.56 5.53
CA ALA A 430 8.12 -24.72 4.80
C ALA A 430 7.46 -24.92 3.42
N LEU A 431 6.33 -24.27 3.13
CA LEU A 431 5.63 -24.34 1.84
C LEU A 431 6.16 -23.33 0.81
N ARG A 432 7.05 -22.41 1.22
CA ARG A 432 7.60 -21.35 0.35
C ARG A 432 8.27 -21.95 -0.88
N ASP A 433 7.81 -21.51 -2.06
CA ASP A 433 8.39 -21.92 -3.33
C ASP A 433 9.26 -20.80 -3.92
N GLN A 434 10.56 -20.87 -3.65
CA GLN A 434 11.55 -19.91 -4.17
C GLN A 434 11.71 -19.97 -5.69
N THR A 435 11.21 -21.01 -6.37
CA THR A 435 11.27 -21.09 -7.85
C THR A 435 10.33 -20.10 -8.55
N GLN A 436 9.41 -19.51 -7.79
CA GLN A 436 8.45 -18.51 -8.26
C GLN A 436 8.88 -17.07 -7.94
N GLU A 437 10.01 -16.89 -7.25
CA GLU A 437 10.54 -15.61 -6.80
C GLU A 437 11.75 -15.20 -7.65
N GLU A 438 12.09 -13.90 -7.66
CA GLU A 438 13.31 -13.43 -8.35
C GLU A 438 14.56 -13.94 -7.62
N PRO A 439 15.50 -14.61 -8.31
CA PRO A 439 16.69 -15.18 -7.68
C PRO A 439 17.57 -14.16 -6.95
N ASP A 440 17.72 -12.96 -7.51
CA ASP A 440 18.53 -11.90 -6.91
C ASP A 440 17.93 -11.40 -5.58
N GLU A 441 16.60 -11.43 -5.45
CA GLU A 441 15.88 -11.01 -4.25
C GLU A 441 15.96 -12.08 -3.16
N VAL A 442 15.87 -13.36 -3.54
CA VAL A 442 16.09 -14.50 -2.62
C VAL A 442 17.53 -14.51 -2.10
N GLU A 443 18.51 -14.19 -2.94
CA GLU A 443 19.91 -14.05 -2.54
C GLU A 443 20.10 -12.88 -1.56
N ALA A 444 19.55 -11.70 -1.89
CA ALA A 444 19.60 -10.51 -1.05
C ALA A 444 19.05 -10.76 0.37
N GLU A 445 17.93 -11.46 0.48
CA GLU A 445 17.27 -11.76 1.75
C GLU A 445 18.19 -12.55 2.70
N ARG A 446 19.00 -13.49 2.19
CA ARG A 446 19.96 -14.28 2.99
C ARG A 446 21.02 -13.41 3.67
N HIS A 447 21.25 -12.23 3.12
CA HIS A 447 22.20 -11.25 3.63
C HIS A 447 21.51 -10.13 4.42
N GLY A 448 20.20 -10.24 4.68
CA GLY A 448 19.41 -9.22 5.37
C GLY A 448 19.21 -7.95 4.55
N LEU A 449 19.31 -8.05 3.22
CA LEU A 449 19.04 -6.95 2.30
C LEU A 449 17.61 -7.05 1.79
N LEU A 450 16.88 -5.94 1.79
CA LEU A 450 15.58 -5.85 1.12
C LEU A 450 15.82 -5.35 -0.30
N TYR A 451 15.85 -6.27 -1.26
CA TYR A 451 16.05 -5.97 -2.68
C TYR A 451 14.75 -6.19 -3.44
N VAL A 452 14.43 -5.27 -4.35
CA VAL A 452 13.38 -5.46 -5.35
C VAL A 452 13.96 -5.07 -6.71
N LYS A 453 13.86 -5.98 -7.68
CA LYS A 453 14.32 -5.73 -9.05
C LYS A 453 13.34 -4.82 -9.78
N MET A 454 13.87 -3.88 -10.54
CA MET A 454 13.10 -2.93 -11.36
C MET A 454 13.68 -2.88 -12.77
N ASP A 455 13.07 -2.09 -13.66
CA ASP A 455 13.39 -2.11 -15.10
C ASP A 455 14.36 -1.03 -15.58
N GLY A 456 14.90 -0.23 -14.67
CA GLY A 456 15.83 0.84 -15.01
C GLY A 456 17.29 0.42 -15.17
N ASN A 457 18.15 1.43 -15.18
CA ASN A 457 19.59 1.31 -15.43
C ASN A 457 20.45 2.04 -14.37
N ILE A 458 19.84 2.60 -13.33
CA ILE A 458 20.54 3.20 -12.20
C ILE A 458 20.39 2.29 -10.98
N GLY A 459 21.49 1.72 -10.52
CA GLY A 459 21.53 0.92 -9.30
C GLY A 459 21.42 1.83 -8.07
N ILE A 460 20.67 1.44 -7.04
CA ILE A 460 20.67 2.15 -5.76
C ILE A 460 21.10 1.25 -4.61
N VAL A 461 21.84 1.82 -3.66
CA VAL A 461 22.14 1.20 -2.35
C VAL A 461 21.84 2.23 -1.28
N VAL A 462 20.84 1.93 -0.44
CA VAL A 462 20.32 2.87 0.55
C VAL A 462 20.16 2.17 1.90
N ASN A 463 20.13 2.92 2.99
CA ASN A 463 19.72 2.40 4.30
C ASN A 463 18.42 3.04 4.77
N GLY A 464 17.41 2.21 5.00
CA GLY A 464 16.03 2.55 5.34
C GLY A 464 15.11 2.56 4.12
N ALA A 465 14.02 1.79 4.19
CA ALA A 465 13.04 1.64 3.13
C ALA A 465 12.46 2.97 2.63
N GLY A 466 12.11 3.90 3.54
CA GLY A 466 11.60 5.22 3.15
C GLY A 466 12.61 6.05 2.36
N LEU A 467 13.89 6.00 2.73
CA LEU A 467 14.95 6.69 1.98
C LEU A 467 15.22 6.01 0.64
N ALA A 468 15.09 4.68 0.56
CA ALA A 468 15.25 3.93 -0.69
C ALA A 468 14.15 4.31 -1.69
N MET A 469 12.89 4.41 -1.24
CA MET A 469 11.78 4.92 -2.06
C MET A 469 12.04 6.36 -2.51
N ALA A 470 12.39 7.26 -1.57
CA ALA A 470 12.67 8.66 -1.91
C ALA A 470 13.88 8.82 -2.86
N THR A 471 14.84 7.90 -2.83
CA THR A 471 15.98 7.88 -3.76
C THR A 471 15.53 7.48 -5.16
N ASN A 472 14.65 6.48 -5.28
CA ASN A 472 14.04 6.13 -6.56
C ASN A 472 13.22 7.30 -7.12
N ASP A 473 12.44 7.97 -6.26
CA ASP A 473 11.63 9.13 -6.66
C ASP A 473 12.52 10.31 -7.11
N ALA A 474 13.63 10.57 -6.39
CA ALA A 474 14.56 11.63 -6.75
C ALA A 474 15.26 11.35 -8.10
N ILE A 475 15.62 10.09 -8.36
CA ILE A 475 16.14 9.66 -9.67
C ILE A 475 15.09 9.87 -10.76
N GLY A 476 13.85 9.45 -10.52
CA GLY A 476 12.73 9.63 -11.45
C GLY A 476 12.43 11.10 -11.74
N PHE A 477 12.47 11.94 -10.71
CA PHE A 477 12.29 13.39 -10.82
C PHE A 477 13.35 14.05 -11.70
N GLU A 478 14.61 13.60 -11.63
CA GLU A 478 15.69 14.06 -12.50
C GLU A 478 15.70 13.36 -13.88
N GLY A 479 14.69 12.53 -14.18
CA GLY A 479 14.48 11.88 -15.49
C GLY A 479 15.20 10.55 -15.68
N GLY A 480 15.77 9.96 -14.61
CA GLY A 480 16.37 8.63 -14.64
C GLY A 480 15.38 7.51 -14.32
N ILE A 481 15.84 6.26 -14.44
CA ILE A 481 15.03 5.08 -14.10
C ILE A 481 15.89 4.15 -13.23
N SER A 482 15.42 3.87 -12.01
CA SER A 482 16.09 2.94 -11.10
C SER A 482 15.97 1.49 -11.57
N SER A 483 17.07 0.76 -11.55
CA SER A 483 17.16 -0.68 -11.85
C SER A 483 16.72 -1.55 -10.68
N ASN A 484 16.64 -0.98 -9.48
CA ASN A 484 16.25 -1.70 -8.28
C ASN A 484 15.73 -0.76 -7.19
N PHE A 485 15.14 -1.35 -6.16
CA PHE A 485 15.07 -0.83 -4.80
C PHE A 485 16.02 -1.68 -3.95
N LEU A 486 16.83 -1.06 -3.09
CA LEU A 486 17.64 -1.80 -2.11
C LEU A 486 17.75 -1.02 -0.80
N ASP A 487 17.23 -1.64 0.25
CA ASP A 487 17.48 -1.24 1.64
C ASP A 487 18.47 -2.22 2.30
N ALA A 488 19.66 -1.73 2.63
CA ALA A 488 20.73 -2.45 3.32
C ALA A 488 20.54 -2.50 4.85
N GLY A 489 19.41 -2.01 5.35
CA GLY A 489 19.07 -1.88 6.75
C GLY A 489 19.98 -0.91 7.51
N GLY A 490 19.86 -0.88 8.84
CA GLY A 490 20.64 0.03 9.69
C GLY A 490 22.15 -0.28 9.81
N LYS A 491 22.67 -1.30 9.13
CA LYS A 491 24.06 -1.79 9.28
C LYS A 491 24.77 -1.90 7.92
N ALA A 492 25.41 -0.79 7.51
CA ALA A 492 26.27 -0.70 6.34
C ALA A 492 27.67 -1.31 6.57
N THR A 493 27.74 -2.61 6.83
CA THR A 493 28.99 -3.37 7.00
C THR A 493 29.71 -3.59 5.65
N LYS A 494 30.98 -4.01 5.69
CA LYS A 494 31.73 -4.34 4.47
C LYS A 494 31.04 -5.49 3.72
N GLU A 495 30.63 -6.53 4.44
CA GLU A 495 30.02 -7.73 3.89
C GLU A 495 28.67 -7.40 3.23
N THR A 496 27.81 -6.62 3.90
CA THR A 496 26.52 -6.21 3.31
C THR A 496 26.70 -5.35 2.06
N MET A 497 27.70 -4.45 2.04
CA MET A 497 28.03 -3.65 0.85
C MET A 497 28.57 -4.50 -0.31
N GLN A 498 29.39 -5.52 -0.01
CA GLN A 498 29.87 -6.46 -1.02
C GLN A 498 28.72 -7.22 -1.68
N GLN A 499 27.78 -7.74 -0.88
CA GLN A 499 26.63 -8.47 -1.43
C GLN A 499 25.72 -7.54 -2.23
N ALA A 500 25.42 -6.34 -1.71
CA ALA A 500 24.62 -5.35 -2.41
C ALA A 500 25.21 -4.97 -3.78
N PHE A 501 26.51 -4.64 -3.82
CA PHE A 501 27.17 -4.34 -5.09
C PHE A 501 27.29 -5.54 -6.01
N GLY A 502 27.52 -6.74 -5.48
CA GLY A 502 27.59 -7.97 -6.27
C GLY A 502 26.27 -8.26 -6.99
N ILE A 503 25.14 -8.07 -6.32
CA ILE A 503 23.81 -8.23 -6.90
C ILE A 503 23.56 -7.16 -7.96
N ILE A 504 23.79 -5.88 -7.64
CA ILE A 504 23.55 -4.76 -8.57
C ILE A 504 24.41 -4.87 -9.83
N THR A 505 25.71 -5.16 -9.69
CA THR A 505 26.65 -5.20 -10.82
C THR A 505 26.50 -6.43 -11.70
N ARG A 506 25.75 -7.45 -11.26
CA ARG A 506 25.39 -8.61 -12.09
C ARG A 506 24.41 -8.22 -13.19
N ASP A 507 23.52 -7.27 -12.89
CA ASP A 507 22.57 -6.74 -13.85
C ASP A 507 23.28 -5.85 -14.88
N GLN A 508 23.38 -6.36 -16.11
CA GLN A 508 24.06 -5.70 -17.23
C GLN A 508 23.36 -4.40 -17.68
N ARG A 509 22.11 -4.15 -17.24
CA ARG A 509 21.39 -2.91 -17.50
C ARG A 509 21.95 -1.75 -16.66
N VAL A 510 22.62 -2.04 -15.54
CA VAL A 510 23.11 -1.03 -14.61
C VAL A 510 24.29 -0.28 -15.21
N LYS A 511 24.07 1.01 -15.48
CA LYS A 511 25.05 1.94 -16.07
C LYS A 511 25.68 2.88 -15.05
N SER A 512 25.05 3.06 -13.90
CA SER A 512 25.58 3.86 -12.80
C SER A 512 24.98 3.40 -11.46
N ILE A 513 25.61 3.74 -10.33
CA ILE A 513 25.13 3.40 -9.00
C ILE A 513 25.03 4.65 -8.12
N LEU A 514 23.91 4.85 -7.43
CA LEU A 514 23.77 5.84 -6.36
C LEU A 514 23.77 5.14 -5.00
N VAL A 515 24.81 5.40 -4.22
CA VAL A 515 24.88 5.02 -2.80
C VAL A 515 24.41 6.21 -1.97
N ASN A 516 23.22 6.11 -1.37
CA ASN A 516 22.66 7.18 -0.53
C ASN A 516 22.49 6.67 0.89
N ILE A 517 23.45 6.99 1.75
CA ILE A 517 23.48 6.49 3.13
C ILE A 517 23.37 7.63 4.13
N TYR A 518 22.35 7.54 4.98
CA TYR A 518 22.21 8.38 6.17
C TYR A 518 22.76 7.62 7.39
N GLY A 519 23.96 7.98 7.81
CA GLY A 519 24.60 7.50 9.02
C GLY A 519 23.79 7.84 10.26
N GLY A 520 23.27 6.81 10.92
CA GLY A 520 22.69 6.86 12.27
C GLY A 520 23.63 6.18 13.25
N LEU A 521 23.46 4.87 13.45
CA LEU A 521 24.28 4.06 14.36
C LEU A 521 25.75 3.91 13.92
N THR A 522 26.00 3.89 12.60
CA THR A 522 27.35 3.71 12.04
C THR A 522 27.88 5.04 11.52
N ARG A 523 29.13 5.38 11.88
CA ARG A 523 29.79 6.62 11.41
C ARG A 523 30.11 6.54 9.93
N CYS A 524 29.97 7.65 9.21
CA CYS A 524 30.18 7.71 7.76
C CYS A 524 31.62 7.38 7.34
N ASP A 525 32.64 7.58 8.17
CA ASP A 525 34.01 7.18 7.85
C ASP A 525 34.18 5.66 7.81
N MET A 526 33.49 4.92 8.68
CA MET A 526 33.47 3.45 8.62
C MET A 526 32.68 2.94 7.41
N ILE A 527 31.59 3.63 7.06
CA ILE A 527 30.79 3.29 5.87
C ILE A 527 31.61 3.52 4.59
N ALA A 528 32.35 4.64 4.52
CA ALA A 528 33.26 4.92 3.43
C ALA A 528 34.33 3.81 3.29
N GLU A 529 34.93 3.36 4.39
CA GLU A 529 35.88 2.24 4.39
C GLU A 529 35.24 0.94 3.85
N SER A 530 34.00 0.63 4.26
CA SER A 530 33.23 -0.51 3.73
C SER A 530 33.01 -0.41 2.22
N ILE A 531 32.59 0.77 1.72
CA ILE A 531 32.36 1.02 0.28
C ILE A 531 33.66 0.86 -0.51
N ILE A 532 34.77 1.45 -0.03
CA ILE A 532 36.09 1.36 -0.66
C ILE A 532 36.56 -0.10 -0.71
N GLY A 533 36.42 -0.82 0.41
CA GLY A 533 36.80 -2.22 0.52
C GLY A 533 36.01 -3.11 -0.45
N ALA A 534 34.69 -2.95 -0.49
CA ALA A 534 33.81 -3.69 -1.39
C ALA A 534 34.10 -3.38 -2.87
N SER A 535 34.28 -2.10 -3.20
CA SER A 535 34.53 -1.64 -4.58
C SER A 535 35.86 -2.18 -5.13
N LYS A 536 36.92 -2.19 -4.30
CA LYS A 536 38.23 -2.75 -4.68
C LYS A 536 38.19 -4.26 -4.88
N GLU A 537 37.49 -4.96 -4.00
CA GLU A 537 37.43 -6.43 -4.03
C GLU A 537 36.63 -6.95 -5.22
N LEU A 538 35.51 -6.30 -5.54
CA LEU A 538 34.66 -6.64 -6.69
C LEU A 538 35.18 -6.05 -8.02
N GLY A 539 36.11 -5.09 -7.96
CA GLY A 539 36.61 -4.41 -9.15
C GLY A 539 35.52 -3.64 -9.90
N ILE A 540 34.64 -2.95 -9.16
CA ILE A 540 33.50 -2.20 -9.72
C ILE A 540 34.00 -1.13 -10.69
N ARG A 541 33.52 -1.18 -11.93
CA ARG A 541 33.85 -0.21 -12.99
C ARG A 541 32.71 0.74 -13.33
N VAL A 542 31.51 0.40 -12.88
CA VAL A 542 30.31 1.20 -13.09
C VAL A 542 30.48 2.52 -12.31
N PRO A 543 30.26 3.70 -12.96
CA PRO A 543 30.32 4.98 -12.28
C PRO A 543 29.41 5.02 -11.06
N MET A 544 29.92 5.53 -9.95
CA MET A 544 29.18 5.55 -8.68
C MET A 544 29.17 6.96 -8.09
N VAL A 545 27.99 7.39 -7.67
CA VAL A 545 27.79 8.59 -6.86
C VAL A 545 27.53 8.15 -5.43
N VAL A 546 28.30 8.66 -4.48
CA VAL A 546 28.19 8.34 -3.06
C VAL A 546 27.80 9.59 -2.28
N ARG A 547 26.65 9.50 -1.61
CA ARG A 547 26.17 10.51 -0.68
C ARG A 547 26.10 9.95 0.72
N LEU A 548 26.89 10.56 1.61
CA LEU A 548 26.94 10.23 3.04
C LEU A 548 26.48 11.43 3.87
N GLN A 549 25.54 11.20 4.79
CA GLN A 549 25.14 12.18 5.80
C GLN A 549 25.16 11.57 7.19
N GLY A 550 25.39 12.38 8.23
CA GLY A 550 25.50 11.90 9.63
C GLY A 550 26.88 12.12 10.25
N THR A 551 27.17 11.39 11.33
CA THR A 551 28.44 11.53 12.07
C THR A 551 29.65 11.21 11.19
N ASN A 552 30.65 12.11 11.18
CA ASN A 552 31.85 12.02 10.35
C ASN A 552 31.59 12.03 8.83
N SER A 553 30.46 12.56 8.35
CA SER A 553 30.15 12.63 6.91
C SER A 553 31.27 13.29 6.09
N ALA A 554 31.73 14.47 6.49
CA ALA A 554 32.83 15.17 5.80
C ALA A 554 34.11 14.34 5.73
N LYS A 555 34.45 13.62 6.80
CA LYS A 555 35.62 12.72 6.83
C LYS A 555 35.41 11.51 5.90
N GLY A 556 34.23 10.90 5.92
CA GLY A 556 33.90 9.76 5.05
C GLY A 556 33.91 10.13 3.56
N LEU A 557 33.34 11.28 3.19
CA LEU A 557 33.39 11.78 1.81
C LEU A 557 34.84 12.05 1.37
N LYS A 558 35.66 12.65 2.24
CA LYS A 558 37.08 12.85 1.95
C LYS A 558 37.85 11.53 1.74
N LEU A 559 37.56 10.50 2.54
CA LEU A 559 38.16 9.16 2.35
C LEU A 559 37.80 8.56 0.99
N LEU A 560 36.57 8.78 0.51
CA LEU A 560 36.11 8.31 -0.80
C LEU A 560 36.78 9.05 -1.95
N GLU A 561 36.96 10.38 -1.84
CA GLU A 561 37.70 11.18 -2.84
C GLU A 561 39.17 10.72 -2.95
N GLU A 562 39.83 10.54 -1.81
CA GLU A 562 41.25 10.14 -1.74
C GLU A 562 41.49 8.69 -2.21
N ALA A 563 40.45 7.84 -2.25
CA ALA A 563 40.57 6.44 -2.64
C ALA A 563 40.91 6.22 -4.13
N ASN A 564 40.76 7.25 -4.97
CA ASN A 564 41.04 7.25 -6.42
C ASN A 564 40.37 6.08 -7.17
N LEU A 565 39.12 5.79 -6.81
CA LEU A 565 38.30 4.71 -7.40
C LEU A 565 37.37 5.20 -8.52
N GLY A 566 37.53 6.45 -8.98
CA GLY A 566 36.62 7.04 -9.97
C GLY A 566 35.20 7.28 -9.45
N LEU A 567 35.05 7.37 -8.13
CA LEU A 567 33.78 7.64 -7.46
C LEU A 567 33.51 9.14 -7.44
N HIS A 568 32.25 9.52 -7.56
CA HIS A 568 31.79 10.89 -7.33
C HIS A 568 31.21 10.99 -5.92
N VAL A 569 31.60 12.00 -5.15
CA VAL A 569 31.02 12.25 -3.83
C VAL A 569 30.11 13.46 -3.89
N GLU A 570 28.95 13.36 -3.27
CA GLU A 570 27.98 14.46 -3.21
C GLU A 570 27.33 14.50 -1.83
N SER A 571 27.32 15.66 -1.16
CA SER A 571 26.70 15.77 0.16
C SER A 571 25.19 16.04 0.07
N ASP A 572 24.78 16.75 -0.98
CA ASP A 572 23.40 17.16 -1.23
C ASP A 572 22.64 16.05 -1.97
N PHE A 573 21.40 15.80 -1.56
CA PHE A 573 20.63 14.69 -2.10
C PHE A 573 20.16 14.94 -3.53
N GLY A 574 19.62 16.13 -3.81
CA GLY A 574 19.16 16.48 -5.16
C GLY A 574 20.30 16.49 -6.17
N ARG A 575 21.46 17.06 -5.79
CA ARG A 575 22.66 17.01 -6.64
C ARG A 575 23.17 15.59 -6.86
N ALA A 576 23.15 14.72 -5.85
CA ALA A 576 23.54 13.33 -6.02
C ALA A 576 22.63 12.59 -7.01
N ALA A 577 21.31 12.80 -6.92
CA ALA A 577 20.33 12.24 -7.85
C ALA A 577 20.55 12.75 -9.29
N ARG A 578 20.68 14.07 -9.47
CA ARG A 578 20.99 14.64 -10.80
C ARG A 578 22.29 14.08 -11.36
N ARG A 579 23.33 14.01 -10.52
CA ARG A 579 24.65 13.59 -10.95
C ARG A 579 24.67 12.14 -11.43
N VAL A 580 23.96 11.24 -10.75
CA VAL A 580 23.92 9.83 -11.17
C VAL A 580 23.20 9.69 -12.51
N VAL A 581 22.14 10.47 -12.75
CA VAL A 581 21.41 10.49 -14.03
C VAL A 581 22.28 11.04 -15.16
N GLU A 582 23.02 12.12 -14.92
CA GLU A 582 23.98 12.68 -15.89
C GLU A 582 25.04 11.66 -16.34
N LEU A 583 25.52 10.82 -15.42
CA LEU A 583 26.53 9.79 -15.72
C LEU A 583 25.97 8.72 -16.66
N VAL A 584 24.69 8.35 -16.54
CA VAL A 584 24.03 7.43 -17.46
C VAL A 584 23.86 8.05 -18.85
N ASN A 585 23.50 9.33 -18.93
CA ASN A 585 23.30 10.02 -20.20
C ASN A 585 24.60 10.31 -20.95
N SER A 586 25.71 10.35 -20.22
CA SER A 586 27.05 10.58 -20.78
C SER A 586 27.76 9.29 -21.20
N ALA A 587 27.15 8.12 -20.96
CA ALA A 587 27.70 6.77 -21.18
C ALA A 587 26.93 5.99 -22.24
#